data_AF-A0A432G742-F1
#
_entry.id   AF-A0A432G742-F1
#
_cell.length_a   1.000
_cell.length_b   1.000
_cell.length_c   1.000
_cell.angle_alpha   90.00
_cell.angle_beta   90.00
_cell.angle_gamma   90.00
#
_symmetry.space_group_name_H-M   'P 1'
#
loop_
_entity.id
_entity.type
_entity.pdbx_description
1 polymer ?
#
loop_
_entity_poly.entity_id
_entity_poly.type
_entity_poly.pdbx_seq_one_letter_code
_entity_poly.pdbx_strand_id
1 'polypeptide(L)'
;MSLFQKEPKLPERLSIIFAASEVEGFSKSGGLADVARALPLHLKSMGHDVRIVTPLYRLIPENHKTETIIPALGVPLGSEESWCAVRQLEMEGVVDGKMISVPVYFIEHDHYFFRSGYYDDGLHEYPDNAARFGFFSKAVLQLCRALEWFPEIFHANDWHTALLPFYLRQSQQETDEFKQSGSVLTIHNAGYQGNAPGTFRNSLEIPLDYFVAELFEDHNQLNLLKGGIYFADQVNTVSPGYAEELRTQLGSHGLHEIYTRKGENFSGILNGCDYDEWNPETDPHLPACFSATDLKGKKQCKKKLQEIVSLPELPDVPVIGMVSRLTWQKGFEYLLPALPQILSLEVQVIVLGSGETLIANAFDKLQQKFPTKLGWYNGYNNELAHLIEAGSDMFLMPSLYEPCGLNQMYSLRYGTLPIVRRVGGLKDSVIQFDEKLETGNGFIFDDPDSDALSEEVELAVSVFYNNPRRFKKMMDNAMKQRFAWKTAAEEYVALYRKTLN
;
A
#
# COMPACT_ATOMS: atom_id res chain seq x y z
N MET A 1 31.33 22.16 39.24
CA MET A 1 30.91 22.57 37.89
C MET A 1 30.18 21.39 37.27
N SER A 2 28.85 21.48 37.21
CA SER A 2 28.00 20.43 36.66
C SER A 2 27.95 20.60 35.14
N LEU A 3 28.51 19.64 34.41
CA LEU A 3 28.36 19.48 32.97
C LEU A 3 27.03 18.75 32.73
N PHE A 4 25.91 19.47 32.86
CA PHE A 4 24.69 19.05 32.17
C PHE A 4 24.91 19.38 30.69
N GLN A 5 25.40 18.40 29.93
CA GLN A 5 25.20 18.40 28.48
C GLN A 5 23.69 18.48 28.26
N LYS A 6 23.21 19.62 27.76
CA LYS A 6 21.85 19.71 27.22
C LYS A 6 21.77 18.69 26.10
N GLU A 7 20.92 17.68 26.25
CA GLU A 7 20.52 16.84 25.12
C GLU A 7 20.10 17.77 23.97
N PRO A 8 20.56 17.51 22.73
CA PRO A 8 20.19 18.33 21.60
C PRO A 8 18.66 18.34 21.49
N LYS A 9 18.07 19.54 21.53
CA LYS A 9 16.62 19.69 21.39
C LYS A 9 16.28 19.35 19.95
N LEU A 10 15.54 18.25 19.76
CA LEU A 10 15.09 17.84 18.43
C LEU A 10 14.37 18.98 17.70
N PRO A 11 14.50 19.05 16.36
CA PRO A 11 13.86 20.08 15.56
C PRO A 11 12.33 19.99 15.70
N GLU A 12 11.69 21.15 15.86
CA GLU A 12 10.23 21.23 15.84
C GLU A 12 9.69 20.98 14.42
N ARG A 13 10.43 21.48 13.41
CA ARG A 13 10.20 21.27 11.97
C ARG A 13 11.31 20.39 11.41
N LEU A 14 10.94 19.19 10.94
CA LEU A 14 11.83 18.28 10.23
C LEU A 14 11.92 18.60 8.73
N SER A 15 13.07 18.33 8.14
CA SER A 15 13.30 18.25 6.69
C SER A 15 13.38 16.79 6.23
N ILE A 16 12.52 16.41 5.28
CA ILE A 16 12.23 15.02 4.93
C ILE A 16 12.30 14.86 3.41
N ILE A 17 13.17 13.97 2.93
CA ILE A 17 13.13 13.49 1.55
C ILE A 17 12.42 12.14 1.50
N PHE A 18 11.31 12.10 0.76
CA PHE A 18 10.45 10.94 0.65
C PHE A 18 10.69 10.28 -0.72
N ALA A 19 11.43 9.19 -0.74
CA ALA A 19 11.75 8.46 -1.96
C ALA A 19 10.78 7.29 -2.16
N ALA A 20 10.12 7.26 -3.31
CA ALA A 20 9.16 6.21 -3.65
C ALA A 20 9.20 5.91 -5.15
N SER A 21 9.03 4.65 -5.51
CA SER A 21 8.90 4.24 -6.92
C SER A 21 7.57 4.67 -7.53
N GLU A 22 6.56 4.98 -6.73
CA GLU A 22 5.21 5.32 -7.17
C GLU A 22 4.62 6.42 -6.30
N VAL A 23 3.77 7.26 -6.90
CA VAL A 23 3.05 8.36 -6.24
C VAL A 23 1.71 8.55 -6.92
N GLU A 24 0.62 8.51 -6.15
CA GLU A 24 -0.74 8.64 -6.68
C GLU A 24 -0.93 9.98 -7.44
N GLY A 25 -1.50 9.88 -8.64
CA GLY A 25 -1.61 10.96 -9.62
C GLY A 25 -0.52 10.93 -10.72
N PHE A 26 0.64 10.33 -10.46
CA PHE A 26 1.72 10.20 -11.46
C PHE A 26 1.96 8.75 -11.89
N SER A 27 2.07 7.84 -10.93
CA SER A 27 2.31 6.41 -11.15
C SER A 27 1.71 5.58 -10.02
N LYS A 28 0.88 4.59 -10.36
CA LYS A 28 0.19 3.70 -9.41
C LYS A 28 0.16 2.27 -9.93
N SER A 29 0.65 1.33 -9.14
CA SER A 29 0.43 -0.11 -9.29
C SER A 29 -0.16 -0.76 -8.03
N GLY A 30 0.00 -0.13 -6.87
CA GLY A 30 -0.53 -0.61 -5.60
C GLY A 30 -0.61 0.48 -4.52
N GLY A 31 -0.77 0.04 -3.26
CA GLY A 31 -1.02 0.94 -2.12
C GLY A 31 0.16 1.85 -1.74
N LEU A 32 1.38 1.56 -2.20
CA LEU A 32 2.54 2.45 -2.02
C LEU A 32 2.26 3.85 -2.56
N ALA A 33 1.66 3.95 -3.75
CA ALA A 33 1.36 5.22 -4.40
C ALA A 33 0.43 6.10 -3.55
N ASP A 34 -0.58 5.48 -2.92
CA ASP A 34 -1.54 6.15 -2.04
C ASP A 34 -0.81 6.75 -0.82
N VAL A 35 0.08 5.97 -0.18
CA VAL A 35 0.88 6.47 0.95
C VAL A 35 1.82 7.59 0.51
N ALA A 36 2.49 7.42 -0.63
CA ALA A 36 3.45 8.38 -1.16
C ALA A 36 2.82 9.71 -1.60
N ARG A 37 1.49 9.75 -1.78
CA ARG A 37 0.73 10.99 -1.91
C ARG A 37 0.26 11.51 -0.55
N ALA A 38 -0.47 10.70 0.20
CA ALA A 38 -1.21 11.15 1.37
C ALA A 38 -0.31 11.53 2.55
N LEU A 39 0.71 10.73 2.86
CA LEU A 39 1.58 10.97 4.01
C LEU A 39 2.41 12.26 3.84
N PRO A 40 3.08 12.52 2.70
CA PRO A 40 3.78 13.78 2.47
C PRO A 40 2.88 15.03 2.59
N LEU A 41 1.65 14.98 2.10
CA LEU A 41 0.69 16.09 2.25
C LEU A 41 0.36 16.36 3.73
N HIS A 42 0.14 15.31 4.52
CA HIS A 42 -0.13 15.45 5.96
C HIS A 42 1.10 15.91 6.74
N LEU A 43 2.29 15.42 6.44
CA LEU A 43 3.53 15.90 7.04
C LEU A 43 3.78 17.38 6.72
N LYS A 44 3.51 17.80 5.48
CA LYS A 44 3.61 19.21 5.06
C LYS A 44 2.57 20.09 5.77
N SER A 45 1.33 19.60 5.94
CA SER A 45 0.28 20.34 6.67
C SER A 45 0.59 20.51 8.16
N MET A 46 1.38 19.60 8.74
CA MET A 46 1.95 19.70 10.10
C MET A 46 3.15 20.65 10.19
N GLY A 47 3.60 21.23 9.08
CA GLY A 47 4.65 22.24 9.02
C GLY A 47 6.05 21.71 8.68
N HIS A 48 6.21 20.41 8.37
CA HIS A 48 7.49 19.83 7.97
C HIS A 48 7.91 20.25 6.56
N ASP A 49 9.21 20.31 6.28
CA ASP A 49 9.71 20.50 4.91
C ASP A 49 9.84 19.16 4.19
N VAL A 50 8.82 18.80 3.42
CA VAL A 50 8.76 17.51 2.72
C VAL A 50 9.01 17.72 1.23
N ARG A 51 9.86 16.87 0.65
CA ARG A 51 10.13 16.78 -0.79
C ARG A 51 10.00 15.34 -1.24
N ILE A 52 9.24 15.08 -2.31
CA ILE A 52 9.09 13.73 -2.87
C ILE A 52 10.10 13.54 -3.99
N VAL A 53 10.72 12.36 -4.08
CA VAL A 53 11.51 11.95 -5.23
C VAL A 53 10.95 10.66 -5.80
N THR A 54 10.70 10.63 -7.10
CA THR A 54 10.16 9.47 -7.82
C THR A 54 10.73 9.36 -9.23
N PRO A 55 10.73 8.19 -9.91
CA PRO A 55 11.17 8.13 -11.30
C PRO A 55 10.21 8.83 -12.27
N LEU A 56 10.74 9.42 -13.36
CA LEU A 56 9.91 9.90 -14.46
C LEU A 56 9.59 8.74 -15.41
N TYR A 57 8.53 7.99 -15.14
CA TYR A 57 8.10 6.93 -16.07
C TYR A 57 7.46 7.49 -17.33
N ARG A 58 7.61 6.76 -18.44
CA ARG A 58 6.90 7.03 -19.71
C ARG A 58 5.38 7.14 -19.54
N LEU A 59 4.81 6.40 -18.58
CA LEU A 59 3.37 6.29 -18.37
C LEU A 59 2.77 7.48 -17.61
N ILE A 60 3.59 8.42 -17.10
CA ILE A 60 3.08 9.60 -16.41
C ILE A 60 2.20 10.39 -17.39
N PRO A 61 0.95 10.74 -17.00
CA PRO A 61 0.01 11.41 -17.90
C PRO A 61 0.53 12.73 -18.48
N GLU A 62 0.36 12.95 -19.79
CA GLU A 62 0.91 14.11 -20.51
C GLU A 62 0.39 15.48 -20.02
N ASN A 63 -0.73 15.50 -19.28
CA ASN A 63 -1.25 16.72 -18.66
C ASN A 63 -0.35 17.25 -17.52
N HIS A 64 0.58 16.44 -17.03
CA HIS A 64 1.55 16.83 -16.02
C HIS A 64 2.73 17.56 -16.66
N LYS A 65 2.64 18.89 -16.67
CA LYS A 65 3.72 19.75 -17.15
C LYS A 65 4.79 19.88 -16.07
N THR A 66 5.93 19.23 -16.28
CA THR A 66 7.09 19.35 -15.41
C THR A 66 8.08 20.40 -15.94
N GLU A 67 8.82 21.02 -15.02
CA GLU A 67 9.93 21.93 -15.33
C GLU A 67 11.27 21.22 -15.17
N THR A 68 12.22 21.42 -16.10
CA THR A 68 13.60 20.96 -15.88
C THR A 68 14.32 21.91 -14.95
N ILE A 69 14.70 21.41 -13.79
CA ILE A 69 15.48 22.19 -12.82
C ILE A 69 16.96 21.84 -12.85
N ILE A 70 17.30 20.62 -13.24
CA ILE A 70 18.68 20.15 -13.42
C ILE A 70 18.72 19.37 -14.74
N PRO A 71 19.29 19.93 -15.81
CA PRO A 71 19.30 19.25 -17.12
C PRO A 71 20.26 18.05 -17.18
N ALA A 72 21.26 18.02 -16.30
CA ALA A 72 22.25 16.95 -16.22
C ALA A 72 22.75 16.80 -14.78
N LEU A 73 22.32 15.73 -14.11
CA LEU A 73 22.78 15.31 -12.80
C LEU A 73 23.65 14.05 -12.98
N GLY A 74 24.91 14.14 -12.55
CA GLY A 74 25.82 13.00 -12.56
C GLY A 74 25.57 12.08 -11.38
N VAL A 75 25.44 10.79 -11.65
CA VAL A 75 25.21 9.74 -10.65
C VAL A 75 26.31 8.69 -10.77
N PRO A 76 27.34 8.74 -9.91
CA PRO A 76 28.37 7.71 -9.87
C PRO A 76 27.76 6.43 -9.32
N LEU A 77 27.83 5.36 -10.11
CA LEU A 77 27.36 4.04 -9.69
C LEU A 77 28.23 2.94 -10.33
N GLY A 78 28.91 2.17 -9.49
CA GLY A 78 29.78 1.09 -9.90
C GLY A 78 31.09 1.64 -10.47
N SER A 79 31.36 1.37 -11.75
CA SER A 79 32.55 1.88 -12.45
C SER A 79 32.24 3.01 -13.42
N GLU A 80 31.01 3.50 -13.44
CA GLU A 80 30.52 4.47 -14.42
C GLU A 80 29.85 5.66 -13.73
N GLU A 81 29.83 6.79 -14.42
CA GLU A 81 28.99 7.93 -14.06
C GLU A 81 27.86 8.01 -15.08
N SER A 82 26.64 7.71 -14.63
CA SER A 82 25.44 7.82 -15.46
C SER A 82 24.77 9.18 -15.23
N TRP A 83 24.08 9.69 -16.24
CA TRP A 83 23.50 11.03 -16.23
C TRP A 83 21.99 10.97 -16.37
N CYS A 84 21.28 11.75 -15.56
CA CYS A 84 19.84 11.95 -15.67
C CYS A 84 19.49 13.44 -15.70
N ALA A 85 18.28 13.76 -16.14
CA ALA A 85 17.69 15.06 -15.86
C ALA A 85 16.80 14.97 -14.62
N VAL A 86 16.63 16.11 -13.95
CA VAL A 86 15.68 16.26 -12.84
C VAL A 86 14.58 17.21 -13.27
N ARG A 87 13.36 16.70 -13.23
CA ARG A 87 12.14 17.47 -13.47
C ARG A 87 11.46 17.78 -12.15
N GLN A 88 10.71 18.88 -12.07
CA GLN A 88 9.95 19.26 -10.89
C GLN A 88 8.50 19.58 -11.24
N LEU A 89 7.58 19.25 -10.33
CA LEU A 89 6.24 19.83 -10.26
C LEU A 89 5.80 19.98 -8.79
N GLU A 90 4.71 20.71 -8.57
CA GLU A 90 4.05 20.80 -7.26
C GLU A 90 2.83 19.86 -7.20
N MET A 91 2.83 18.93 -6.25
CA MET A 91 1.70 18.06 -6.00
C MET A 91 0.76 18.73 -5.00
N GLU A 92 -0.46 19.02 -5.45
CA GLU A 92 -1.49 19.62 -4.63
C GLU A 92 -2.47 18.58 -4.09
N GLY A 93 -2.95 18.79 -2.87
CA GLY A 93 -4.01 18.02 -2.24
C GLY A 93 -4.69 18.81 -1.13
N VAL A 94 -5.90 18.39 -0.75
CA VAL A 94 -6.65 19.00 0.36
C VAL A 94 -6.34 18.20 1.62
N VAL A 95 -5.99 18.88 2.71
CA VAL A 95 -5.85 18.29 4.05
C VAL A 95 -6.56 19.20 5.05
N ASP A 96 -7.50 18.65 5.82
CA ASP A 96 -8.33 19.41 6.77
C ASP A 96 -8.98 20.67 6.14
N GLY A 97 -9.45 20.54 4.89
CA GLY A 97 -10.09 21.63 4.14
C GLY A 97 -9.15 22.73 3.62
N LYS A 98 -7.82 22.51 3.67
CA LYS A 98 -6.81 23.45 3.17
C LYS A 98 -6.04 22.83 2.01
N MET A 99 -5.79 23.62 0.97
CA MET A 99 -4.88 23.25 -0.09
C MET A 99 -3.44 23.20 0.43
N ILE A 100 -2.78 22.07 0.25
CA ILE A 100 -1.38 21.81 0.59
C ILE A 100 -0.63 21.49 -0.71
N SER A 101 0.59 22.00 -0.82
CA SER A 101 1.48 21.78 -1.96
C SER A 101 2.79 21.15 -1.50
N VAL A 102 3.23 20.09 -2.17
CA VAL A 102 4.48 19.38 -1.92
C VAL A 102 5.30 19.31 -3.21
N PRO A 103 6.57 19.74 -3.22
CA PRO A 103 7.42 19.62 -4.39
C PRO A 103 7.74 18.14 -4.67
N VAL A 104 7.63 17.77 -5.95
CA VAL A 104 7.95 16.44 -6.46
C VAL A 104 9.07 16.56 -7.49
N TYR A 105 10.15 15.83 -7.26
CA TYR A 105 11.29 15.72 -8.15
C TYR A 105 11.25 14.39 -8.88
N PHE A 106 11.27 14.44 -10.21
CA PHE A 106 11.34 13.26 -11.04
C PHE A 106 12.74 13.03 -11.57
N ILE A 107 13.23 11.80 -11.42
CA ILE A 107 14.48 11.37 -12.02
C ILE A 107 14.18 10.85 -13.43
N GLU A 108 14.57 11.61 -14.45
CA GLU A 108 14.38 11.30 -15.86
C GLU A 108 15.62 10.59 -16.42
N HIS A 109 15.45 9.33 -16.81
CA HIS A 109 16.50 8.54 -17.44
C HIS A 109 15.87 7.59 -18.47
N ASP A 110 16.06 7.87 -19.76
CA ASP A 110 15.37 7.15 -20.85
C ASP A 110 15.58 5.65 -20.80
N HIS A 111 16.80 5.20 -20.51
CA HIS A 111 17.07 3.76 -20.42
C HIS A 111 16.40 3.10 -19.20
N TYR A 112 16.17 3.81 -18.09
CA TYR A 112 15.64 3.17 -16.89
C TYR A 112 14.14 3.35 -16.75
N PHE A 113 13.58 4.49 -17.11
CA PHE A 113 12.18 4.80 -16.77
C PHE A 113 11.29 5.05 -18.00
N PHE A 114 11.87 5.26 -19.19
CA PHE A 114 11.09 5.33 -20.42
C PHE A 114 10.77 3.92 -20.97
N ARG A 115 9.92 3.19 -20.25
CA ARG A 115 9.57 1.78 -20.49
C ARG A 115 8.05 1.59 -20.59
N SER A 116 7.61 0.38 -20.99
CA SER A 116 6.18 0.09 -21.19
C SER A 116 5.42 -0.12 -19.88
N GLY A 117 6.10 -0.53 -18.81
CA GLY A 117 5.58 -0.61 -17.44
C GLY A 117 6.58 -0.09 -16.42
N TYR A 118 6.19 -0.12 -15.15
CA TYR A 118 7.04 0.38 -14.05
C TYR A 118 8.16 -0.61 -13.72
N TYR A 119 7.83 -1.91 -13.60
CA TYR A 119 8.75 -2.97 -13.16
C TYR A 119 8.84 -4.15 -14.15
N ASP A 120 7.86 -4.28 -15.02
CA ASP A 120 7.71 -5.36 -16.00
C ASP A 120 7.11 -4.81 -17.31
N ASP A 121 7.11 -5.63 -18.36
CA ASP A 121 6.49 -5.33 -19.65
C ASP A 121 5.03 -5.84 -19.77
N GLY A 122 4.41 -6.25 -18.67
CA GLY A 122 3.12 -6.94 -18.59
C GLY A 122 3.22 -8.47 -18.63
N LEU A 123 4.40 -9.03 -18.93
CA LEU A 123 4.64 -10.47 -18.98
C LEU A 123 5.84 -10.89 -18.13
N HIS A 124 6.94 -10.14 -18.21
CA HIS A 124 8.19 -10.45 -17.51
C HIS A 124 8.74 -9.21 -16.81
N GLU A 125 9.26 -9.43 -15.61
CA GLU A 125 10.02 -8.44 -14.87
C GLU A 125 11.24 -7.98 -15.69
N TYR A 126 11.55 -6.69 -15.65
CA TYR A 126 12.75 -6.17 -16.29
C TYR A 126 14.01 -6.69 -15.59
N PRO A 127 14.93 -7.35 -16.31
CA PRO A 127 16.09 -8.03 -15.72
C PRO A 127 17.11 -7.07 -15.09
N ASP A 128 17.04 -5.78 -15.43
CA ASP A 128 17.91 -4.72 -14.92
C ASP A 128 17.28 -3.94 -13.75
N ASN A 129 16.15 -4.38 -13.19
CA ASN A 129 15.47 -3.72 -12.06
C ASN A 129 16.39 -3.35 -10.90
N ALA A 130 17.29 -4.26 -10.51
CA ALA A 130 18.24 -3.98 -9.46
C ALA A 130 19.13 -2.77 -9.78
N ALA A 131 19.63 -2.65 -11.03
CA ALA A 131 20.41 -1.50 -11.48
C ALA A 131 19.57 -0.23 -11.57
N ARG A 132 18.34 -0.31 -12.12
CA ARG A 132 17.40 0.83 -12.24
C ARG A 132 17.16 1.49 -10.88
N PHE A 133 16.86 0.68 -9.88
CA PHE A 133 16.50 1.14 -8.54
C PHE A 133 17.71 1.42 -7.64
N GLY A 134 18.85 0.79 -7.91
CA GLY A 134 20.14 1.21 -7.38
C GLY A 134 20.55 2.60 -7.87
N PHE A 135 20.44 2.85 -9.17
CA PHE A 135 20.66 4.18 -9.75
C PHE A 135 19.71 5.21 -9.15
N PHE A 136 18.41 4.90 -9.08
CA PHE A 136 17.42 5.79 -8.47
C PHE A 136 17.79 6.16 -7.03
N SER A 137 18.10 5.15 -6.20
CA SER A 137 18.50 5.36 -4.80
C SER A 137 19.74 6.26 -4.67
N LYS A 138 20.75 6.07 -5.54
CA LYS A 138 21.95 6.91 -5.57
C LYS A 138 21.66 8.33 -6.07
N ALA A 139 20.78 8.47 -7.06
CA ALA A 139 20.37 9.76 -7.64
C ALA A 139 19.68 10.65 -6.60
N VAL A 140 18.96 10.09 -5.63
CA VAL A 140 18.36 10.85 -4.51
C VAL A 140 19.42 11.62 -3.71
N LEU A 141 20.56 11.00 -3.41
CA LEU A 141 21.67 11.66 -2.69
C LEU A 141 22.32 12.75 -3.55
N GLN A 142 22.49 12.50 -4.85
CA GLN A 142 23.04 13.48 -5.79
C GLN A 142 22.11 14.67 -5.98
N LEU A 143 20.79 14.44 -5.99
CA LEU A 143 19.79 15.50 -6.02
C LEU A 143 19.93 16.41 -4.79
N CYS A 144 20.04 15.84 -3.59
CA CYS A 144 20.26 16.63 -2.37
C CYS A 144 21.51 17.52 -2.47
N ARG A 145 22.62 16.98 -2.98
CA ARG A 145 23.87 17.73 -3.22
C ARG A 145 23.67 18.86 -4.21
N ALA A 146 23.06 18.58 -5.36
CA ALA A 146 22.83 19.57 -6.40
C ALA A 146 21.89 20.70 -5.96
N LEU A 147 20.97 20.43 -5.03
CA LEU A 147 20.08 21.41 -4.43
C LEU A 147 20.69 22.12 -3.20
N GLU A 148 21.90 21.74 -2.78
CA GLU A 148 22.54 22.17 -1.53
C GLU A 148 21.60 22.03 -0.31
N TRP A 149 20.80 20.96 -0.30
CA TRP A 149 19.78 20.69 0.70
C TRP A 149 19.98 19.30 1.31
N PHE A 150 20.37 19.28 2.59
CA PHE A 150 20.72 18.07 3.31
C PHE A 150 19.62 17.77 4.34
N PRO A 151 18.65 16.89 4.01
CA PRO A 151 17.50 16.63 4.88
C PRO A 151 17.91 15.85 6.12
N GLU A 152 17.15 16.01 7.19
CA GLU A 152 17.34 15.25 8.42
C GLU A 152 16.85 13.81 8.27
N ILE A 153 15.83 13.57 7.43
CA ILE A 153 15.26 12.24 7.22
C ILE A 153 15.31 11.86 5.74
N PHE A 154 15.90 10.70 5.47
CA PHE A 154 15.72 9.95 4.22
C PHE A 154 14.69 8.85 4.45
N HIS A 155 13.50 9.02 3.88
CA HIS A 155 12.42 8.04 3.97
C HIS A 155 12.36 7.22 2.67
N ALA A 156 12.89 6.00 2.73
CA ALA A 156 12.82 4.99 1.70
C ALA A 156 11.52 4.18 1.82
N ASN A 157 10.91 3.85 0.69
CA ASN A 157 9.74 2.99 0.57
C ASN A 157 10.03 1.78 -0.34
N ASP A 158 9.80 0.58 0.21
CA ASP A 158 9.98 -0.72 -0.43
C ASP A 158 11.38 -1.01 -0.99
N TRP A 159 11.52 -2.18 -1.60
CA TRP A 159 12.78 -2.67 -2.20
C TRP A 159 13.36 -1.71 -3.25
N HIS A 160 12.51 -0.93 -3.94
CA HIS A 160 12.90 0.03 -4.97
C HIS A 160 13.82 1.14 -4.46
N THR A 161 13.74 1.47 -3.17
CA THR A 161 14.57 2.51 -2.54
C THR A 161 15.38 1.95 -1.38
N ALA A 162 15.37 0.62 -1.19
CA ALA A 162 16.03 -0.04 -0.08
C ALA A 162 17.56 0.10 -0.11
N LEU A 163 18.16 0.49 -1.24
CA LEU A 163 19.59 0.83 -1.29
C LEU A 163 19.90 2.26 -0.80
N LEU A 164 18.89 3.13 -0.64
CA LEU A 164 19.09 4.50 -0.17
C LEU A 164 19.71 4.57 1.25
N PRO A 165 19.25 3.81 2.26
CA PRO A 165 19.91 3.78 3.57
C PRO A 165 21.36 3.28 3.51
N PHE A 166 21.64 2.30 2.65
CA PHE A 166 22.99 1.79 2.45
C PHE A 166 23.93 2.85 1.86
N TYR A 167 23.51 3.52 0.77
CA TYR A 167 24.29 4.59 0.15
C TYR A 167 24.42 5.83 1.03
N LEU A 168 23.39 6.15 1.83
CA LEU A 168 23.48 7.20 2.84
C LEU A 168 24.61 6.91 3.82
N ARG A 169 24.67 5.68 4.35
CA ARG A 169 25.71 5.27 5.29
C ARG A 169 27.11 5.29 4.68
N GLN A 170 27.26 4.88 3.42
CA GLN A 170 28.54 5.03 2.70
C GLN A 170 28.94 6.51 2.59
N SER A 171 28.02 7.37 2.17
CA SER A 171 28.27 8.81 2.04
C SER A 171 28.69 9.47 3.36
N GLN A 172 28.08 9.07 4.48
CA GLN A 172 28.41 9.57 5.82
C GLN A 172 29.79 9.12 6.32
N GLN A 173 30.33 8.01 5.78
CA GLN A 173 31.69 7.55 6.07
C GLN A 173 32.74 8.30 5.23
N GLU A 174 32.38 8.69 4.02
CA GLU A 174 33.27 9.35 3.06
C GLU A 174 33.36 10.87 3.25
N THR A 175 32.25 11.51 3.68
CA THR A 175 32.11 12.98 3.70
C THR A 175 31.41 13.47 4.96
N ASP A 176 31.48 14.79 5.22
CA ASP A 176 30.71 15.43 6.29
C ASP A 176 29.24 15.69 5.92
N GLU A 177 28.90 15.50 4.64
CA GLU A 177 27.54 15.63 4.13
C GLU A 177 26.64 14.55 4.76
N PHE A 178 25.40 14.91 5.07
CA PHE A 178 24.40 14.02 5.67
C PHE A 178 24.76 13.39 7.03
N LYS A 179 25.82 13.83 7.72
CA LYS A 179 26.22 13.27 9.04
C LYS A 179 25.14 13.33 10.13
N GLN A 180 24.18 14.25 10.00
CA GLN A 180 23.06 14.41 10.93
C GLN A 180 21.76 13.81 10.38
N SER A 181 21.80 13.23 9.19
CA SER A 181 20.64 12.59 8.56
C SER A 181 20.46 11.18 9.10
N GLY A 182 19.22 10.78 9.33
CA GLY A 182 18.85 9.39 9.58
C GLY A 182 17.94 8.83 8.50
N SER A 183 17.77 7.52 8.51
CA SER A 183 17.04 6.77 7.49
C SER A 183 15.87 5.97 8.05
N VAL A 184 14.75 6.04 7.35
CA VAL A 184 13.56 5.21 7.61
C VAL A 184 13.27 4.39 6.36
N LEU A 185 13.04 3.08 6.53
CA LEU A 185 12.52 2.22 5.48
C LEU A 185 11.11 1.75 5.82
N THR A 186 10.12 2.13 5.01
CA THR A 186 8.76 1.57 5.09
C THR A 186 8.59 0.43 4.09
N ILE A 187 8.11 -0.71 4.58
CA ILE A 187 7.79 -1.89 3.81
C ILE A 187 6.28 -1.94 3.62
N HIS A 188 5.80 -1.73 2.39
CA HIS A 188 4.39 -1.79 2.04
C HIS A 188 3.98 -3.20 1.65
N ASN A 189 4.92 -4.01 1.14
CA ASN A 189 4.68 -5.43 0.86
C ASN A 189 5.98 -6.23 0.86
N ALA A 190 6.20 -7.06 1.89
CA ALA A 190 7.42 -7.87 2.01
C ALA A 190 7.47 -9.09 1.06
N GLY A 191 6.39 -9.35 0.31
CA GLY A 191 6.37 -10.33 -0.76
C GLY A 191 7.24 -9.95 -1.96
N TYR A 192 7.57 -8.66 -2.12
CA TYR A 192 8.46 -8.17 -3.17
C TYR A 192 9.76 -7.63 -2.55
N GLN A 193 10.89 -8.25 -2.87
CA GLN A 193 12.15 -8.05 -2.13
C GLN A 193 13.30 -7.50 -2.99
N GLY A 194 13.07 -7.33 -4.30
CA GLY A 194 14.11 -6.88 -5.23
C GLY A 194 15.24 -7.90 -5.35
N ASN A 195 14.91 -9.17 -5.59
CA ASN A 195 15.91 -10.22 -5.73
C ASN A 195 16.65 -10.09 -7.07
N ALA A 196 17.97 -10.25 -7.05
CA ALA A 196 18.80 -10.15 -8.25
C ALA A 196 20.01 -11.09 -8.20
N PRO A 197 20.56 -11.50 -9.35
CA PRO A 197 21.81 -12.27 -9.37
C PRO A 197 22.93 -11.57 -8.61
N GLY A 198 23.76 -12.33 -7.88
CA GLY A 198 24.90 -11.79 -7.13
C GLY A 198 25.94 -11.05 -7.97
N THR A 199 25.88 -11.17 -9.30
CA THR A 199 26.71 -10.41 -10.26
C THR A 199 26.40 -8.91 -10.27
N PHE A 200 25.20 -8.49 -9.85
CA PHE A 200 24.83 -7.07 -9.75
C PHE A 200 25.56 -6.31 -8.64
N ARG A 201 26.26 -6.99 -7.73
CA ARG A 201 26.95 -6.32 -6.62
C ARG A 201 27.89 -5.22 -7.05
N ASN A 202 28.71 -5.48 -8.07
CA ASN A 202 29.72 -4.53 -8.51
C ASN A 202 29.07 -3.28 -9.13
N SER A 203 28.00 -3.46 -9.90
CA SER A 203 27.23 -2.35 -10.47
C SER A 203 26.36 -1.63 -9.45
N LEU A 204 26.19 -2.18 -8.25
CA LEU A 204 25.48 -1.56 -7.12
C LEU A 204 26.43 -1.12 -6.00
N GLU A 205 27.74 -1.17 -6.23
CA GLU A 205 28.76 -0.80 -5.23
C GLU A 205 28.63 -1.56 -3.90
N ILE A 206 28.10 -2.78 -3.93
CA ILE A 206 27.98 -3.66 -2.75
C ILE A 206 29.28 -4.46 -2.62
N PRO A 207 30.11 -4.18 -1.59
CA PRO A 207 31.36 -4.90 -1.37
C PRO A 207 31.10 -6.40 -1.16
N LEU A 208 32.10 -7.24 -1.47
CA LEU A 208 31.98 -8.69 -1.28
C LEU A 208 31.69 -9.05 0.18
N ASP A 209 32.27 -8.32 1.13
CA ASP A 209 32.06 -8.53 2.56
C ASP A 209 30.61 -8.25 3.00
N TYR A 210 29.81 -7.55 2.18
CA TYR A 210 28.40 -7.29 2.42
C TYR A 210 27.48 -8.31 1.73
N PHE A 211 28.05 -9.22 0.94
CA PHE A 211 27.34 -10.34 0.32
C PHE A 211 27.43 -11.59 1.19
N VAL A 212 26.80 -11.49 2.36
CA VAL A 212 26.68 -12.54 3.35
C VAL A 212 25.23 -12.64 3.83
N ALA A 213 24.85 -13.79 4.36
CA ALA A 213 23.48 -14.12 4.74
C ALA A 213 22.90 -13.15 5.78
N GLU A 214 23.75 -12.48 6.56
CA GLU A 214 23.37 -11.47 7.54
C GLU A 214 22.97 -10.12 6.92
N LEU A 215 23.36 -9.89 5.66
CA LEU A 215 23.30 -8.62 4.95
C LEU A 215 22.51 -8.79 3.64
N PHE A 216 23.15 -8.68 2.48
CA PHE A 216 22.45 -8.67 1.19
C PHE A 216 22.22 -10.06 0.59
N GLU A 217 22.93 -11.11 1.01
CA GLU A 217 22.83 -12.41 0.36
C GLU A 217 21.61 -13.19 0.83
N ASP A 218 20.88 -13.78 -0.11
CA ASP A 218 19.81 -14.74 0.13
C ASP A 218 19.78 -15.78 -1.00
N HIS A 219 20.01 -17.06 -0.68
CA HIS A 219 20.03 -18.16 -1.64
C HIS A 219 20.95 -17.96 -2.86
N ASN A 220 22.16 -17.42 -2.63
CA ASN A 220 23.16 -16.98 -3.61
C ASN A 220 22.73 -15.83 -4.53
N GLN A 221 21.65 -15.12 -4.16
CA GLN A 221 21.17 -13.92 -4.83
C GLN A 221 21.35 -12.71 -3.92
N LEU A 222 21.34 -11.52 -4.51
CA LEU A 222 21.14 -10.28 -3.79
C LEU A 222 19.66 -10.12 -3.45
N ASN A 223 19.40 -9.65 -2.23
CA ASN A 223 18.10 -9.24 -1.76
C ASN A 223 18.19 -7.78 -1.30
N LEU A 224 17.70 -6.86 -2.14
CA LEU A 224 17.85 -5.43 -1.90
C LEU A 224 17.06 -4.97 -0.67
N LEU A 225 15.86 -5.52 -0.47
CA LEU A 225 15.05 -5.20 0.71
C LEU A 225 15.76 -5.62 1.99
N LYS A 226 16.33 -6.84 2.04
CA LYS A 226 17.08 -7.35 3.18
C LYS A 226 18.25 -6.43 3.54
N GLY A 227 19.04 -6.01 2.56
CA GLY A 227 20.10 -5.04 2.78
C GLY A 227 19.57 -3.70 3.30
N GLY A 228 18.50 -3.17 2.70
CA GLY A 228 17.88 -1.94 3.17
C GLY A 228 17.36 -2.00 4.59
N ILE A 229 16.73 -3.13 4.96
CA ILE A 229 16.36 -3.39 6.35
C ILE A 229 17.62 -3.28 7.20
N TYR A 230 18.70 -4.01 6.90
CA TYR A 230 19.91 -3.96 7.72
C TYR A 230 20.42 -2.54 7.94
N PHE A 231 20.53 -1.73 6.88
CA PHE A 231 21.19 -0.43 6.92
C PHE A 231 20.31 0.71 7.43
N ALA A 232 18.98 0.61 7.36
CA ALA A 232 18.08 1.67 7.85
C ALA A 232 18.12 1.83 9.37
N ASP A 233 18.06 3.06 9.87
CA ASP A 233 18.06 3.33 11.32
C ASP A 233 16.75 2.88 11.98
N GLN A 234 15.62 3.17 11.32
CA GLN A 234 14.31 2.62 11.67
C GLN A 234 13.69 1.93 10.46
N VAL A 235 12.95 0.86 10.72
CA VAL A 235 12.15 0.16 9.73
C VAL A 235 10.72 0.12 10.23
N ASN A 236 9.75 0.37 9.36
CA ASN A 236 8.36 0.11 9.68
C ASN A 236 7.65 -0.62 8.55
N THR A 237 6.49 -1.19 8.86
CA THR A 237 5.52 -1.62 7.86
C THR A 237 4.17 -0.93 8.10
N VAL A 238 3.24 -1.16 7.19
CA VAL A 238 1.98 -0.39 7.05
C VAL A 238 0.84 -0.85 7.95
N SER A 239 1.12 -1.71 8.94
CA SER A 239 0.21 -2.02 10.04
C SER A 239 0.93 -2.71 11.22
N PRO A 240 0.46 -2.54 12.47
CA PRO A 240 0.97 -3.29 13.62
C PRO A 240 0.87 -4.81 13.48
N GLY A 241 -0.28 -5.32 13.02
CA GLY A 241 -0.53 -6.75 12.82
C GLY A 241 0.41 -7.36 11.79
N TYR A 242 0.71 -6.65 10.69
CA TYR A 242 1.68 -7.14 9.73
C TYR A 242 3.11 -7.08 10.26
N ALA A 243 3.45 -6.11 11.12
CA ALA A 243 4.74 -6.08 11.81
C ALA A 243 4.92 -7.29 12.75
N GLU A 244 3.84 -7.77 13.38
CA GLU A 244 3.84 -9.02 14.15
C GLU A 244 4.06 -10.23 13.22
N GLU A 245 3.34 -10.29 12.09
CA GLU A 245 3.44 -11.39 11.12
C GLU A 245 4.83 -11.50 10.48
N LEU A 246 5.44 -10.36 10.13
CA LEU A 246 6.80 -10.32 9.57
C LEU A 246 7.86 -10.79 10.57
N ARG A 247 7.55 -10.83 11.87
CA ARG A 247 8.40 -11.45 12.88
C ARG A 247 8.15 -12.95 13.04
N THR A 248 7.28 -13.57 12.25
CA THR A 248 7.10 -15.04 12.24
C THR A 248 7.85 -15.66 11.06
N GLN A 249 8.24 -16.93 11.16
CA GLN A 249 8.92 -17.64 10.06
C GLN A 249 8.08 -17.70 8.79
N LEU A 250 6.78 -17.91 8.92
CA LEU A 250 5.86 -18.04 7.79
C LEU A 250 5.55 -16.67 7.17
N GLY A 251 5.22 -15.67 8.00
CA GLY A 251 4.82 -14.35 7.54
C GLY A 251 5.98 -13.49 7.04
N SER A 252 7.22 -13.75 7.45
CA SER A 252 8.38 -12.93 7.08
C SER A 252 8.82 -13.03 5.63
N HIS A 253 8.24 -13.94 4.84
CA HIS A 253 8.68 -14.24 3.48
C HIS A 253 10.18 -14.57 3.41
N GLY A 254 10.66 -15.41 4.33
CA GLY A 254 12.08 -15.79 4.42
C GLY A 254 13.00 -14.81 5.17
N LEU A 255 12.52 -13.61 5.54
CA LEU A 255 13.33 -12.57 6.20
C LEU A 255 13.19 -12.54 7.73
N HIS A 256 12.79 -13.64 8.37
CA HIS A 256 12.47 -13.67 9.81
C HIS A 256 13.62 -13.18 10.70
N GLU A 257 14.84 -13.62 10.39
CA GLU A 257 16.02 -13.30 11.20
C GLU A 257 16.34 -11.81 11.19
N ILE A 258 16.20 -11.14 10.04
CA ILE A 258 16.56 -9.72 9.92
C ILE A 258 15.52 -8.81 10.59
N TYR A 259 14.23 -9.15 10.50
CA TYR A 259 13.17 -8.44 11.25
C TYR A 259 13.35 -8.62 12.75
N THR A 260 13.69 -9.82 13.21
CA THR A 260 13.96 -10.12 14.62
C THR A 260 15.17 -9.33 15.11
N ARG A 261 16.26 -9.29 14.32
CA ARG A 261 17.48 -8.57 14.64
C ARG A 261 17.27 -7.05 14.76
N LYS A 262 16.32 -6.48 14.02
CA LYS A 262 15.97 -5.06 14.18
C LYS A 262 15.35 -4.72 15.53
N GLY A 263 14.79 -5.70 16.23
CA GLY A 263 14.27 -5.51 17.58
C GLY A 263 13.27 -4.35 17.66
N GLU A 264 13.56 -3.39 18.53
CA GLU A 264 12.73 -2.19 18.76
C GLU A 264 12.78 -1.17 17.63
N ASN A 265 13.72 -1.30 16.68
CA ASN A 265 13.81 -0.44 15.50
C ASN A 265 12.96 -0.96 14.33
N PHE A 266 12.10 -1.95 14.58
CA PHE A 266 11.08 -2.41 13.66
C PHE A 266 9.68 -2.23 14.25
N SER A 267 8.78 -1.56 13.53
CA SER A 267 7.43 -1.24 14.00
C SER A 267 6.38 -1.33 12.90
N GLY A 268 5.11 -1.24 13.26
CA GLY A 268 4.00 -1.13 12.31
C GLY A 268 3.25 0.17 12.57
N ILE A 269 2.95 0.91 11.50
CA ILE A 269 2.14 2.13 11.54
C ILE A 269 0.99 1.92 10.57
N LEU A 270 -0.24 1.91 11.07
CA LEU A 270 -1.42 1.65 10.25
C LEU A 270 -1.64 2.82 9.28
N ASN A 271 -1.83 2.52 7.99
CA ASN A 271 -2.13 3.57 7.01
C ASN A 271 -3.46 4.27 7.33
N GLY A 272 -3.55 5.53 6.89
CA GLY A 272 -4.83 6.24 6.83
C GLY A 272 -5.64 5.85 5.59
N CYS A 273 -6.90 6.26 5.60
CA CYS A 273 -7.83 6.19 4.48
C CYS A 273 -8.11 7.59 3.97
N ASP A 274 -8.14 7.78 2.65
CA ASP A 274 -8.56 9.05 2.03
C ASP A 274 -10.10 9.11 1.98
N TYR A 275 -10.69 9.86 2.90
CA TYR A 275 -12.13 10.06 2.97
C TYR A 275 -12.61 11.27 2.16
N ASP A 276 -11.75 11.95 1.41
CA ASP A 276 -12.19 12.95 0.42
C ASP A 276 -12.57 12.24 -0.89
N GLU A 277 -11.84 11.18 -1.25
CA GLU A 277 -12.15 10.30 -2.38
C GLU A 277 -13.24 9.26 -2.03
N TRP A 278 -13.08 8.58 -0.89
CA TRP A 278 -13.93 7.47 -0.49
C TRP A 278 -15.00 7.92 0.53
N ASN A 279 -16.03 8.59 0.04
CA ASN A 279 -17.10 9.13 0.89
C ASN A 279 -18.50 9.01 0.28
N PRO A 280 -19.38 8.15 0.82
CA PRO A 280 -20.71 7.95 0.25
C PRO A 280 -21.60 9.21 0.25
N GLU A 281 -21.24 10.26 1.00
CA GLU A 281 -21.99 11.51 1.07
C GLU A 281 -21.63 12.50 -0.06
N THR A 282 -20.47 12.34 -0.69
CA THR A 282 -19.92 13.28 -1.69
C THR A 282 -19.32 12.61 -2.92
N ASP A 283 -19.26 11.27 -2.94
CA ASP A 283 -18.64 10.49 -4.01
C ASP A 283 -19.35 10.71 -5.36
N PRO A 284 -18.65 11.30 -6.36
CA PRO A 284 -19.23 11.64 -7.64
C PRO A 284 -19.48 10.41 -8.54
N HIS A 285 -18.93 9.25 -8.20
CA HIS A 285 -19.12 8.01 -8.94
C HIS A 285 -20.42 7.29 -8.56
N LEU A 286 -21.12 7.74 -7.50
CA LEU A 286 -22.34 7.10 -7.06
C LEU A 286 -23.58 7.63 -7.79
N PRO A 287 -24.51 6.75 -8.20
CA PRO A 287 -25.79 7.18 -8.74
C PRO A 287 -26.66 7.91 -7.71
N ALA A 288 -26.43 7.66 -6.42
CA ALA A 288 -27.07 8.36 -5.32
C ALA A 288 -26.20 8.34 -4.05
N CYS A 289 -25.87 9.51 -3.53
CA CYS A 289 -25.14 9.66 -2.27
C CYS A 289 -26.02 9.23 -1.06
N PHE A 290 -25.38 8.82 0.02
CA PHE A 290 -26.05 8.37 1.25
C PHE A 290 -25.19 8.61 2.50
N SER A 291 -25.83 8.51 3.67
CA SER A 291 -25.17 8.66 4.98
C SER A 291 -25.56 7.54 5.92
N ALA A 292 -24.90 7.43 7.07
CA ALA A 292 -25.26 6.45 8.10
C ALA A 292 -26.72 6.59 8.58
N THR A 293 -27.27 7.81 8.53
CA THR A 293 -28.64 8.13 8.94
C THR A 293 -29.67 8.01 7.81
N ASP A 294 -29.26 8.05 6.54
CA ASP A 294 -30.14 7.84 5.39
C ASP A 294 -29.50 6.91 4.35
N LEU A 295 -29.92 5.64 4.35
CA LEU A 295 -29.43 4.59 3.47
C LEU A 295 -30.23 4.46 2.15
N LYS A 296 -31.14 5.38 1.83
CA LYS A 296 -31.91 5.30 0.57
C LYS A 296 -31.00 5.31 -0.65
N GLY A 297 -29.91 6.08 -0.63
CA GLY A 297 -28.92 6.08 -1.71
C GLY A 297 -28.21 4.73 -1.84
N LYS A 298 -27.83 4.08 -0.72
CA LYS A 298 -27.23 2.74 -0.72
C LYS A 298 -28.10 1.71 -1.46
N LYS A 299 -29.43 1.73 -1.25
CA LYS A 299 -30.36 0.86 -1.98
C LYS A 299 -30.41 1.12 -3.48
N GLN A 300 -30.28 2.39 -3.90
CA GLN A 300 -30.19 2.76 -5.31
C GLN A 300 -28.86 2.30 -5.93
N CYS A 301 -27.75 2.44 -5.19
CA CYS A 301 -26.46 1.90 -5.58
C CYS A 301 -26.52 0.38 -5.77
N LYS A 302 -27.13 -0.36 -4.84
CA LYS A 302 -27.31 -1.83 -4.95
C LYS A 302 -28.08 -2.23 -6.20
N LYS A 303 -29.21 -1.57 -6.46
CA LYS A 303 -30.02 -1.79 -7.66
C LYS A 303 -29.19 -1.54 -8.93
N LYS A 304 -28.47 -0.41 -8.98
CA LYS A 304 -27.65 -0.04 -10.13
C LYS A 304 -26.48 -1.01 -10.35
N LEU A 305 -25.89 -1.48 -9.27
CA LEU A 305 -24.82 -2.47 -9.29
C LEU A 305 -25.33 -3.79 -9.91
N GLN A 306 -26.46 -4.31 -9.44
CA GLN A 306 -27.12 -5.50 -10.01
C GLN A 306 -27.39 -5.33 -11.52
N GLU A 307 -27.93 -4.17 -11.93
CA GLU A 307 -28.20 -3.85 -13.33
C GLU A 307 -26.93 -3.91 -14.20
N ILE A 308 -25.85 -3.24 -13.78
CA ILE A 308 -24.59 -3.14 -14.56
C ILE A 308 -23.96 -4.51 -14.79
N VAL A 309 -24.01 -5.40 -13.81
CA VAL A 309 -23.47 -6.76 -13.95
C VAL A 309 -24.51 -7.78 -14.44
N SER A 310 -25.66 -7.31 -14.93
CA SER A 310 -26.74 -8.14 -15.48
C SER A 310 -27.30 -9.21 -14.53
N LEU A 311 -27.27 -8.94 -13.23
CA LEU A 311 -27.90 -9.78 -12.21
C LEU A 311 -29.36 -9.37 -11.97
N PRO A 312 -30.24 -10.29 -11.51
CA PRO A 312 -31.59 -9.95 -11.10
C PRO A 312 -31.60 -8.87 -10.01
N GLU A 313 -32.45 -7.85 -10.18
CA GLU A 313 -32.64 -6.76 -9.22
C GLU A 313 -33.46 -7.25 -8.01
N LEU A 314 -32.76 -7.80 -7.02
CA LEU A 314 -33.35 -8.38 -5.81
C LEU A 314 -32.95 -7.54 -4.59
N PRO A 315 -33.82 -6.65 -4.08
CA PRO A 315 -33.45 -5.73 -2.99
C PRO A 315 -33.18 -6.45 -1.66
N ASP A 316 -33.89 -7.56 -1.43
CA ASP A 316 -33.86 -8.32 -0.18
C ASP A 316 -32.83 -9.47 -0.18
N VAL A 317 -32.11 -9.69 -1.29
CA VAL A 317 -31.02 -10.67 -1.40
C VAL A 317 -29.68 -9.99 -1.16
N PRO A 318 -28.81 -10.46 -0.25
CA PRO A 318 -27.54 -9.83 0.03
C PRO A 318 -26.61 -9.88 -1.19
N VAL A 319 -25.86 -8.79 -1.38
CA VAL A 319 -24.78 -8.69 -2.38
C VAL A 319 -23.43 -8.70 -1.66
N ILE A 320 -22.57 -9.65 -2.02
CA ILE A 320 -21.17 -9.72 -1.62
C ILE A 320 -20.32 -9.15 -2.76
N GLY A 321 -19.65 -8.02 -2.51
CA GLY A 321 -18.73 -7.40 -3.45
C GLY A 321 -17.29 -7.84 -3.23
N MET A 322 -16.48 -7.83 -4.29
CA MET A 322 -15.02 -7.99 -4.20
C MET A 322 -14.36 -7.17 -5.31
N VAL A 323 -13.39 -6.34 -4.92
CA VAL A 323 -12.49 -5.63 -5.84
C VAL A 323 -11.06 -6.08 -5.54
N SER A 324 -10.38 -6.70 -6.50
CA SER A 324 -9.05 -7.25 -6.25
C SER A 324 -8.20 -7.42 -7.51
N ARG A 325 -6.88 -7.31 -7.35
CA ARG A 325 -5.94 -7.93 -8.30
C ARG A 325 -6.16 -9.45 -8.28
N LEU A 326 -6.12 -10.09 -9.44
CA LEU A 326 -6.21 -11.55 -9.55
C LEU A 326 -4.84 -12.17 -9.32
N THR A 327 -4.47 -12.38 -8.06
CA THR A 327 -3.21 -13.02 -7.67
C THR A 327 -3.49 -14.04 -6.57
N TRP A 328 -2.78 -15.17 -6.51
CA TRP A 328 -3.00 -16.19 -5.48
C TRP A 328 -2.90 -15.67 -4.04
N GLN A 329 -2.08 -14.62 -3.81
CA GLN A 329 -2.00 -13.87 -2.55
C GLN A 329 -3.36 -13.35 -2.04
N LYS A 330 -4.34 -13.14 -2.91
CA LYS A 330 -5.70 -12.66 -2.58
C LYS A 330 -6.68 -13.80 -2.29
N GLY A 331 -6.17 -15.02 -2.06
CA GLY A 331 -6.91 -16.20 -1.59
C GLY A 331 -7.77 -16.90 -2.63
N PHE A 332 -7.53 -16.66 -3.92
CA PHE A 332 -8.28 -17.35 -4.98
C PHE A 332 -8.10 -18.88 -4.96
N GLU A 333 -7.02 -19.38 -4.35
CA GLU A 333 -6.79 -20.82 -4.18
C GLU A 333 -7.92 -21.51 -3.41
N TYR A 334 -8.44 -20.86 -2.36
CA TYR A 334 -9.52 -21.40 -1.53
C TYR A 334 -10.88 -20.71 -1.77
N LEU A 335 -10.90 -19.50 -2.32
CA LEU A 335 -12.14 -18.84 -2.75
C LEU A 335 -12.79 -19.54 -3.95
N LEU A 336 -12.03 -19.86 -5.00
CA LEU A 336 -12.61 -20.45 -6.22
C LEU A 336 -13.32 -21.79 -5.94
N PRO A 337 -12.77 -22.71 -5.11
CA PRO A 337 -13.48 -23.92 -4.71
C PRO A 337 -14.65 -23.68 -3.75
N ALA A 338 -14.62 -22.62 -2.93
CA ALA A 338 -15.71 -22.26 -2.00
C ALA A 338 -16.93 -21.63 -2.71
N LEU A 339 -16.71 -20.91 -3.82
CA LEU A 339 -17.76 -20.17 -4.52
C LEU A 339 -19.01 -21.00 -4.87
N PRO A 340 -18.93 -22.25 -5.36
CA PRO A 340 -20.12 -23.07 -5.58
C PRO A 340 -20.97 -23.31 -4.33
N GLN A 341 -20.36 -23.46 -3.15
CA GLN A 341 -21.08 -23.59 -1.88
C GLN A 341 -21.70 -22.25 -1.49
N ILE A 342 -20.94 -21.16 -1.54
CA ILE A 342 -21.43 -19.80 -1.27
C ILE A 342 -22.62 -19.46 -2.18
N LEU A 343 -22.52 -19.73 -3.48
CA LEU A 343 -23.56 -19.46 -4.48
C LEU A 343 -24.76 -20.42 -4.37
N SER A 344 -24.69 -21.46 -3.52
CA SER A 344 -25.86 -22.27 -3.17
C SER A 344 -26.81 -21.55 -2.22
N LEU A 345 -26.29 -20.62 -1.40
CA LEU A 345 -27.07 -19.72 -0.55
C LEU A 345 -27.90 -18.73 -1.37
N GLU A 346 -28.90 -18.12 -0.75
CA GLU A 346 -29.64 -17.01 -1.35
C GLU A 346 -28.80 -15.72 -1.29
N VAL A 347 -27.83 -15.60 -2.20
CA VAL A 347 -26.88 -14.48 -2.25
C VAL A 347 -26.48 -14.18 -3.69
N GLN A 348 -26.02 -12.96 -3.93
CA GLN A 348 -25.32 -12.56 -5.15
C GLN A 348 -23.87 -12.19 -4.83
N VAL A 349 -22.94 -12.63 -5.68
CA VAL A 349 -21.52 -12.29 -5.57
C VAL A 349 -21.12 -11.48 -6.80
N ILE A 350 -20.43 -10.36 -6.59
CA ILE A 350 -19.96 -9.48 -7.65
C ILE A 350 -18.46 -9.27 -7.50
N VAL A 351 -17.70 -9.63 -8.53
CA VAL A 351 -16.24 -9.55 -8.52
C VAL A 351 -15.76 -8.65 -9.66
N LEU A 352 -14.90 -7.70 -9.32
CA LEU A 352 -14.14 -6.85 -10.22
C LEU A 352 -12.65 -7.13 -10.02
N GLY A 353 -11.93 -7.47 -11.09
CA GLY A 353 -10.49 -7.66 -10.98
C GLY A 353 -9.79 -7.96 -12.29
N SER A 354 -8.46 -7.86 -12.28
CA SER A 354 -7.59 -8.23 -13.40
C SER A 354 -6.27 -8.82 -12.91
N GLY A 355 -5.62 -9.67 -13.71
CA GLY A 355 -4.35 -10.31 -13.36
C GLY A 355 -4.24 -11.70 -13.97
N GLU A 356 -3.98 -12.71 -13.13
CA GLU A 356 -3.76 -14.11 -13.53
C GLU A 356 -4.87 -14.69 -14.41
N THR A 357 -4.51 -15.07 -15.64
CA THR A 357 -5.42 -15.63 -16.64
C THR A 357 -6.12 -16.91 -16.15
N LEU A 358 -5.45 -17.74 -15.33
CA LEU A 358 -6.06 -18.95 -14.77
C LEU A 358 -7.21 -18.62 -13.81
N ILE A 359 -7.06 -17.58 -12.99
CA ILE A 359 -8.09 -17.11 -12.06
C ILE A 359 -9.25 -16.49 -12.84
N ALA A 360 -8.96 -15.64 -13.83
CA ALA A 360 -9.98 -15.04 -14.69
C ALA A 360 -10.83 -16.10 -15.41
N ASN A 361 -10.18 -17.10 -16.03
CA ASN A 361 -10.85 -18.21 -16.70
C ASN A 361 -11.73 -19.04 -15.75
N ALA A 362 -11.37 -19.13 -14.47
CA ALA A 362 -12.18 -19.81 -13.47
C ALA A 362 -13.46 -19.02 -13.17
N PHE A 363 -13.37 -17.70 -13.06
CA PHE A 363 -14.54 -16.82 -12.92
C PHE A 363 -15.46 -16.88 -14.15
N ASP A 364 -14.91 -16.89 -15.37
CA ASP A 364 -15.70 -17.03 -16.60
C ASP A 364 -16.55 -18.31 -16.60
N LYS A 365 -15.95 -19.44 -16.17
CA LYS A 365 -16.65 -20.73 -16.04
C LYS A 365 -17.71 -20.70 -14.93
N LEU A 366 -17.40 -20.08 -13.79
CA LEU A 366 -18.34 -19.96 -12.67
C LEU A 366 -19.53 -19.06 -13.03
N GLN A 367 -19.31 -17.95 -13.74
CA GLN A 367 -20.38 -17.06 -14.17
C GLN A 367 -21.34 -17.76 -15.13
N GLN A 368 -20.83 -18.59 -16.06
CA GLN A 368 -21.68 -19.41 -16.93
C GLN A 368 -22.53 -20.43 -16.15
N LYS A 369 -22.00 -20.96 -15.05
CA LYS A 369 -22.70 -21.92 -14.19
C LYS A 369 -23.73 -21.25 -13.27
N PHE A 370 -23.48 -20.01 -12.85
CA PHE A 370 -24.32 -19.25 -11.91
C PHE A 370 -24.70 -17.85 -12.45
N PRO A 371 -25.33 -17.75 -13.64
CA PRO A 371 -25.51 -16.48 -14.35
C PRO A 371 -26.45 -15.50 -13.65
N THR A 372 -27.27 -15.97 -12.71
CA THR A 372 -28.20 -15.13 -11.92
C THR A 372 -27.67 -14.79 -10.54
N LYS A 373 -26.49 -15.29 -10.16
CA LYS A 373 -25.89 -15.08 -8.83
C LYS A 373 -24.46 -14.56 -8.85
N LEU A 374 -23.69 -14.77 -9.92
CA LEU A 374 -22.31 -14.29 -10.03
C LEU A 374 -22.16 -13.23 -11.13
N GLY A 375 -21.86 -12.00 -10.74
CA GLY A 375 -21.41 -10.94 -11.64
C GLY A 375 -19.88 -10.91 -11.67
N TRP A 376 -19.29 -10.97 -12.87
CA TRP A 376 -17.84 -10.97 -13.06
C TRP A 376 -17.43 -9.93 -14.08
N TYR A 377 -16.47 -9.06 -13.72
CA TYR A 377 -15.84 -8.10 -14.62
C TYR A 377 -14.31 -8.27 -14.58
N ASN A 378 -13.75 -8.68 -15.71
CA ASN A 378 -12.30 -8.81 -15.89
C ASN A 378 -11.70 -7.48 -16.41
N GLY A 379 -11.07 -6.71 -15.52
CA GLY A 379 -10.42 -5.45 -15.87
C GLY A 379 -10.32 -4.49 -14.69
N TYR A 380 -9.81 -3.29 -14.99
CA TYR A 380 -9.84 -2.15 -14.07
C TYR A 380 -11.03 -1.24 -14.42
N ASN A 381 -11.80 -0.83 -13.41
CA ASN A 381 -12.89 0.12 -13.57
C ASN A 381 -13.14 0.86 -12.24
N ASN A 382 -12.72 2.13 -12.15
CA ASN A 382 -12.83 2.90 -10.91
C ASN A 382 -14.29 3.16 -10.51
N GLU A 383 -15.13 3.57 -11.46
CA GLU A 383 -16.55 3.83 -11.20
C GLU A 383 -17.26 2.59 -10.66
N LEU A 384 -16.97 1.42 -11.24
CA LEU A 384 -17.51 0.15 -10.76
C LEU A 384 -16.95 -0.23 -9.39
N ALA A 385 -15.68 0.07 -9.08
CA ALA A 385 -15.11 -0.19 -7.76
C ALA A 385 -15.84 0.62 -6.67
N HIS A 386 -16.03 1.93 -6.87
CA HIS A 386 -16.84 2.77 -5.98
C HIS A 386 -18.28 2.28 -5.84
N LEU A 387 -18.89 1.85 -6.95
CA LEU A 387 -20.24 1.32 -6.92
C LEU A 387 -20.33 -0.04 -6.22
N ILE A 388 -19.31 -0.90 -6.30
CA ILE A 388 -19.24 -2.16 -5.54
C ILE A 388 -19.17 -1.85 -4.04
N GLU A 389 -18.30 -0.92 -3.61
CA GLU A 389 -18.23 -0.49 -2.21
C GLU A 389 -19.57 0.07 -1.71
N ALA A 390 -20.28 0.86 -2.54
CA ALA A 390 -21.57 1.43 -2.18
C ALA A 390 -22.73 0.43 -2.23
N GLY A 391 -22.83 -0.36 -3.29
CA GLY A 391 -23.98 -1.19 -3.62
C GLY A 391 -23.97 -2.55 -2.94
N SER A 392 -22.84 -3.01 -2.42
CA SER A 392 -22.74 -4.29 -1.72
C SER A 392 -23.22 -4.17 -0.26
N ASP A 393 -23.71 -5.27 0.29
CA ASP A 393 -24.03 -5.39 1.72
C ASP A 393 -22.81 -5.86 2.52
N MET A 394 -21.99 -6.72 1.89
CA MET A 394 -20.76 -7.28 2.44
C MET A 394 -19.63 -7.18 1.41
N PHE A 395 -18.39 -7.15 1.89
CA PHE A 395 -17.20 -7.06 1.03
C PHE A 395 -16.20 -8.17 1.35
N LEU A 396 -15.84 -8.97 0.36
CA LEU A 396 -15.02 -10.16 0.56
C LEU A 396 -13.53 -9.88 0.32
N MET A 397 -12.70 -10.16 1.33
CA MET A 397 -11.25 -9.99 1.27
C MET A 397 -10.53 -11.20 1.91
N PRO A 398 -10.47 -12.33 1.19
CA PRO A 398 -9.88 -13.56 1.69
C PRO A 398 -8.37 -13.56 1.43
N SER A 399 -7.65 -12.49 1.76
CA SER A 399 -6.22 -12.43 1.45
C SER A 399 -5.43 -13.44 2.28
N LEU A 400 -4.41 -14.08 1.68
CA LEU A 400 -3.45 -14.98 2.35
C LEU A 400 -2.48 -14.22 3.26
N TYR A 401 -2.16 -12.98 2.92
CA TYR A 401 -1.54 -11.99 3.80
C TYR A 401 -1.99 -10.62 3.31
N GLU A 402 -2.09 -9.61 4.17
CA GLU A 402 -2.52 -8.28 3.74
C GLU A 402 -1.81 -7.20 4.55
N PRO A 403 -0.77 -6.56 3.99
CA PRO A 403 0.09 -5.67 4.77
C PRO A 403 -0.68 -4.58 5.52
N CYS A 404 -1.58 -3.90 4.82
CA CYS A 404 -2.56 -3.00 5.42
C CYS A 404 -3.97 -3.37 4.95
N GLY A 405 -4.17 -3.40 3.62
CA GLY A 405 -5.50 -3.41 3.03
C GLY A 405 -6.13 -2.02 3.13
N LEU A 406 -6.65 -1.50 2.03
CA LEU A 406 -7.40 -0.24 2.02
C LEU A 406 -8.90 -0.48 1.82
N ASN A 407 -9.26 -1.49 1.01
CA ASN A 407 -10.66 -1.76 0.68
C ASN A 407 -11.52 -2.01 1.92
N GLN A 408 -11.04 -2.68 2.96
CA GLN A 408 -11.83 -2.86 4.18
C GLN A 408 -12.13 -1.51 4.86
N MET A 409 -11.23 -0.53 4.80
CA MET A 409 -11.50 0.82 5.32
C MET A 409 -12.53 1.55 4.45
N TYR A 410 -12.50 1.36 3.13
CA TYR A 410 -13.51 1.87 2.20
C TYR A 410 -14.87 1.22 2.47
N SER A 411 -14.94 -0.11 2.54
CA SER A 411 -16.16 -0.86 2.81
C SER A 411 -16.80 -0.42 4.13
N LEU A 412 -15.99 -0.30 5.20
CA LEU A 412 -16.47 0.20 6.49
C LEU A 412 -17.09 1.60 6.36
N ARG A 413 -16.46 2.51 5.61
CA ARG A 413 -16.96 3.88 5.38
C ARG A 413 -18.28 3.90 4.60
N TYR A 414 -18.47 2.97 3.67
CA TYR A 414 -19.66 2.83 2.82
C TYR A 414 -20.76 1.95 3.45
N GLY A 415 -20.55 1.50 4.69
CA GLY A 415 -21.51 0.64 5.39
C GLY A 415 -21.67 -0.73 4.73
N THR A 416 -20.58 -1.23 4.16
CA THR A 416 -20.47 -2.56 3.56
C THR A 416 -19.59 -3.39 4.48
N LEU A 417 -20.13 -4.45 5.06
CA LEU A 417 -19.44 -5.17 6.13
C LEU A 417 -18.35 -6.09 5.56
N PRO A 418 -17.06 -5.89 5.89
CA PRO A 418 -15.99 -6.73 5.39
C PRO A 418 -16.09 -8.15 5.96
N ILE A 419 -15.86 -9.15 5.12
CA ILE A 419 -15.58 -10.55 5.45
C ILE A 419 -14.12 -10.79 5.10
N VAL A 420 -13.26 -10.89 6.12
CA VAL A 420 -11.81 -10.88 5.97
C VAL A 420 -11.17 -12.11 6.60
N ARG A 421 -9.97 -12.47 6.16
CA ARG A 421 -9.11 -13.33 6.96
C ARG A 421 -8.40 -12.52 8.05
N ARG A 422 -8.13 -13.12 9.22
CA ARG A 422 -7.38 -12.50 10.32
C ARG A 422 -5.89 -12.36 10.00
N VAL A 423 -5.54 -11.44 9.11
CA VAL A 423 -4.15 -11.14 8.74
C VAL A 423 -3.84 -9.67 8.60
N GLY A 424 -2.58 -9.34 8.82
CA GLY A 424 -1.94 -8.04 8.71
C GLY A 424 -2.86 -6.90 9.14
N GLY A 425 -3.05 -5.91 8.27
CA GLY A 425 -3.88 -4.76 8.59
C GLY A 425 -5.39 -5.05 8.60
N LEU A 426 -5.86 -6.19 8.09
CA LEU A 426 -7.27 -6.59 8.21
C LEU A 426 -7.61 -6.89 9.67
N LYS A 427 -6.70 -7.55 10.41
CA LYS A 427 -6.82 -7.78 11.86
C LYS A 427 -6.86 -6.48 12.65
N ASP A 428 -6.18 -5.43 12.18
CA ASP A 428 -6.09 -4.14 12.88
C ASP A 428 -7.29 -3.22 12.62
N SER A 429 -8.01 -3.45 11.52
CA SER A 429 -9.10 -2.56 11.07
C SER A 429 -10.49 -3.20 11.18
N VAL A 430 -10.59 -4.53 11.10
CA VAL A 430 -11.84 -5.27 11.24
C VAL A 430 -11.93 -5.92 12.63
N ILE A 431 -13.07 -5.74 13.28
CA ILE A 431 -13.40 -6.24 14.60
C ILE A 431 -14.52 -7.26 14.42
N GLN A 432 -14.24 -8.50 14.84
CA GLN A 432 -15.18 -9.61 14.77
C GLN A 432 -16.51 -9.23 15.41
N PHE A 433 -17.59 -9.61 14.75
CA PHE A 433 -18.92 -9.50 15.31
C PHE A 433 -19.05 -10.33 16.60
N ASP A 434 -19.44 -9.67 17.70
CA ASP A 434 -19.80 -10.33 18.95
C ASP A 434 -21.31 -10.20 19.18
N GLU A 435 -22.01 -11.33 19.07
CA GLU A 435 -23.46 -11.41 19.24
C GLU A 435 -23.96 -10.96 20.61
N LYS A 436 -23.17 -11.18 21.67
CA LYS A 436 -23.58 -10.87 23.05
C LYS A 436 -23.41 -9.39 23.34
N LEU A 437 -22.35 -8.79 22.80
CA LEU A 437 -22.01 -7.39 23.04
C LEU A 437 -22.62 -6.43 22.01
N GLU A 438 -23.15 -6.95 20.88
CA GLU A 438 -23.58 -6.15 19.73
C GLU A 438 -22.47 -5.19 19.23
N THR A 439 -21.22 -5.64 19.35
CA THR A 439 -20.00 -4.97 18.90
C THR A 439 -19.44 -5.63 17.66
N GLY A 440 -18.47 -4.97 17.03
CA GLY A 440 -17.87 -5.43 15.77
C GLY A 440 -18.33 -4.60 14.58
N ASN A 441 -17.57 -4.72 13.51
CA ASN A 441 -17.74 -3.95 12.29
C ASN A 441 -17.59 -4.84 11.02
N GLY A 442 -17.43 -6.15 11.18
CA GLY A 442 -17.26 -7.12 10.11
C GLY A 442 -17.17 -8.55 10.61
N PHE A 443 -16.77 -9.44 9.71
CA PHE A 443 -16.69 -10.88 9.87
C PHE A 443 -15.25 -11.33 9.58
N ILE A 444 -14.73 -12.26 10.36
CA ILE A 444 -13.32 -12.65 10.38
C ILE A 444 -13.21 -14.15 10.51
N PHE A 445 -12.52 -14.78 9.57
CA PHE A 445 -12.11 -16.17 9.63
C PHE A 445 -10.58 -16.28 9.76
N ASP A 446 -10.08 -17.42 10.23
CA ASP A 446 -8.66 -17.60 10.56
C ASP A 446 -7.92 -18.44 9.50
N ASP A 447 -8.44 -19.62 9.19
CA ASP A 447 -7.78 -20.60 8.34
C ASP A 447 -7.95 -20.29 6.83
N PRO A 448 -6.87 -20.31 6.02
CA PRO A 448 -6.92 -20.00 4.59
C PRO A 448 -7.41 -21.20 3.76
N ASP A 449 -8.60 -21.71 4.08
CA ASP A 449 -9.23 -22.84 3.38
C ASP A 449 -10.68 -22.55 2.99
N SER A 450 -11.24 -23.41 2.14
CA SER A 450 -12.56 -23.21 1.56
C SER A 450 -13.70 -23.41 2.56
N ASP A 451 -13.51 -24.26 3.58
CA ASP A 451 -14.52 -24.56 4.58
C ASP A 451 -14.64 -23.37 5.54
N ALA A 452 -13.53 -22.91 6.12
CA ALA A 452 -13.49 -21.74 7.00
C ALA A 452 -14.06 -20.47 6.34
N LEU A 453 -13.71 -20.25 5.06
CA LEU A 453 -14.27 -19.15 4.28
C LEU A 453 -15.78 -19.29 4.06
N SER A 454 -16.25 -20.49 3.69
CA SER A 454 -17.66 -20.72 3.43
C SER A 454 -18.50 -20.59 4.70
N GLU A 455 -18.02 -21.10 5.83
CA GLU A 455 -18.67 -20.99 7.14
C GLU A 455 -18.86 -19.53 7.57
N GLU A 456 -17.83 -18.69 7.42
CA GLU A 456 -17.92 -17.27 7.80
C GLU A 456 -18.86 -16.50 6.85
N VAL A 457 -18.88 -16.84 5.56
CA VAL A 457 -19.85 -16.28 4.60
C VAL A 457 -21.27 -16.72 4.93
N GLU A 458 -21.48 -18.00 5.28
CA GLU A 458 -22.77 -18.53 5.74
C GLU A 458 -23.26 -17.80 6.99
N LEU A 459 -22.37 -17.55 7.97
CA LEU A 459 -22.67 -16.76 9.15
C LEU A 459 -23.11 -15.33 8.77
N ALA A 460 -22.34 -14.66 7.92
CA ALA A 460 -22.62 -13.29 7.51
C ALA A 460 -23.98 -13.16 6.79
N VAL A 461 -24.28 -14.09 5.87
CA VAL A 461 -25.57 -14.19 5.19
C VAL A 461 -26.70 -14.52 6.17
N SER A 462 -26.48 -15.43 7.12
CA SER A 462 -27.46 -15.77 8.17
C SER A 462 -27.79 -14.56 9.05
N VAL A 463 -26.79 -13.78 9.45
CA VAL A 463 -27.00 -12.55 10.25
C VAL A 463 -27.78 -11.51 9.45
N PHE A 464 -27.51 -11.35 8.16
CA PHE A 464 -28.26 -10.45 7.27
C PHE A 464 -29.76 -10.78 7.27
N TYR A 465 -30.12 -12.05 7.06
CA TYR A 465 -31.51 -12.48 6.98
C TYR A 465 -32.22 -12.59 8.33
N ASN A 466 -31.59 -13.27 9.29
CA ASN A 466 -32.24 -13.65 10.53
C ASN A 466 -32.13 -12.56 11.61
N ASN A 467 -31.17 -11.64 11.47
CA ASN A 467 -30.87 -10.62 12.47
C ASN A 467 -30.62 -9.21 11.86
N PRO A 468 -31.56 -8.65 11.07
CA PRO A 468 -31.35 -7.39 10.34
C PRO A 468 -31.05 -6.20 11.26
N ARG A 469 -31.56 -6.20 12.51
CA ARG A 469 -31.23 -5.20 13.52
C ARG A 469 -29.73 -5.22 13.87
N ARG A 470 -29.16 -6.42 14.06
CA ARG A 470 -27.74 -6.59 14.41
C ARG A 470 -26.85 -6.26 13.20
N PHE A 471 -27.25 -6.67 12.00
CA PHE A 471 -26.57 -6.29 10.77
C PHE A 471 -26.51 -4.76 10.61
N LYS A 472 -27.63 -4.06 10.80
CA LYS A 472 -27.65 -2.58 10.78
C LYS A 472 -26.79 -1.97 11.89
N LYS A 473 -26.76 -2.56 13.08
CA LYS A 473 -25.89 -2.08 14.17
C LYS A 473 -24.40 -2.19 13.82
N MET A 474 -23.97 -3.30 13.22
CA MET A 474 -22.59 -3.44 12.72
C MET A 474 -22.29 -2.40 11.64
N MET A 475 -23.23 -2.18 10.71
CA MET A 475 -23.10 -1.16 9.67
C MET A 475 -22.94 0.24 10.27
N ASP A 476 -23.70 0.57 11.33
CA ASP A 476 -23.57 1.86 12.03
C ASP A 476 -22.22 1.99 12.75
N ASN A 477 -21.70 0.89 13.31
CA ASN A 477 -20.37 0.88 13.94
C ASN A 477 -19.28 1.08 12.87
N ALA A 478 -19.36 0.36 11.75
CA ALA A 478 -18.46 0.46 10.62
C ALA A 478 -18.39 1.89 10.07
N MET A 479 -19.54 2.50 9.78
CA MET A 479 -19.61 3.86 9.22
C MET A 479 -19.17 4.96 10.19
N LYS A 480 -18.98 4.66 11.49
CA LYS A 480 -18.43 5.59 12.51
C LYS A 480 -16.93 5.48 12.68
N GLN A 481 -16.33 4.36 12.32
CA GLN A 481 -14.90 4.16 12.46
C GLN A 481 -14.13 5.01 11.46
N ARG A 482 -13.02 5.61 11.89
CA ARG A 482 -12.20 6.48 11.05
C ARG A 482 -10.74 6.09 11.22
N PHE A 483 -10.06 5.91 10.09
CA PHE A 483 -8.62 5.69 10.00
C PHE A 483 -8.00 6.93 9.35
N ALA A 484 -7.72 7.96 10.14
CA ALA A 484 -7.27 9.24 9.62
C ALA A 484 -5.77 9.23 9.33
N TRP A 485 -5.38 9.73 8.17
CA TRP A 485 -3.98 9.97 7.81
C TRP A 485 -3.23 10.87 8.79
N LYS A 486 -3.95 11.79 9.45
CA LYS A 486 -3.38 12.63 10.52
C LYS A 486 -2.78 11.79 11.65
N THR A 487 -3.48 10.76 12.11
CA THR A 487 -3.00 9.87 13.18
C THR A 487 -1.74 9.11 12.72
N ALA A 488 -1.77 8.56 11.50
CA ALA A 488 -0.61 7.88 10.93
C ALA A 488 0.59 8.84 10.81
N ALA A 489 0.39 10.06 10.32
CA ALA A 489 1.43 11.06 10.18
C ALA A 489 2.05 11.47 11.54
N GLU A 490 1.27 11.57 12.61
CA GLU A 490 1.78 11.80 13.97
C GLU A 490 2.69 10.65 14.44
N GLU A 491 2.33 9.40 14.14
CA GLU A 491 3.17 8.22 14.43
C GLU A 491 4.47 8.21 13.58
N TYR A 492 4.40 8.57 12.31
CA TYR A 492 5.60 8.73 11.46
C TYR A 492 6.51 9.84 11.98
N VAL A 493 5.97 10.99 12.44
CA VAL A 493 6.78 12.05 13.07
C VAL A 493 7.46 11.55 14.35
N ALA A 494 6.78 10.74 15.16
CA ALA A 494 7.40 10.12 16.33
C ALA A 494 8.53 9.16 15.92
N LEU A 495 8.34 8.37 14.85
CA LEU A 495 9.36 7.49 14.29
C LEU A 495 10.57 8.27 13.78
N TYR A 496 10.36 9.36 13.02
CA TYR A 496 11.44 10.22 12.53
C TYR A 496 12.23 10.86 13.67
N ARG A 497 11.56 11.31 14.73
CA ARG A 497 12.23 11.84 15.92
C ARG A 497 13.05 10.77 16.63
N LYS A 498 12.55 9.53 16.68
CA LYS A 498 13.31 8.39 17.22
C LYS A 498 14.54 8.09 16.36
N THR A 499 14.46 8.25 15.03
CA THR A 499 15.59 8.06 14.10
C THR A 499 16.74 9.05 14.35
N LEU A 500 16.45 10.27 14.84
CA LEU A 500 17.46 11.32 15.04
C LEU A 500 18.08 11.32 16.45
N ASN A 501 17.57 10.48 17.36
CA ASN A 501 18.09 10.29 18.72
C ASN A 501 19.03 9.10 18.78
#